data_AF-W4QLC7-F1
#
_entry.id   AF-W4QLC7-F1
#
_cell.length_a   1.000
_cell.length_b   1.000
_cell.length_c   1.000
_cell.angle_alpha   90.00
_cell.angle_beta   90.00
_cell.angle_gamma   90.00
#
_symmetry.space_group_name_H-M   'P 1'
#
loop_
_entity.id
_entity.type
_entity.pdbx_description
1 polymer ?
#
loop_
_entity_poly.entity_id
_entity_poly.type
_entity_poly.pdbx_seq_one_letter_code
_entity_poly.pdbx_strand_id
1 'polypeptide(L)' 'MSLEDLAVTNYSRAGDFLLEHDGWDVLTIDFPSVGEVSMHRAEKESNDVGDYFQTLSIEDKLGITY' A
#
# COMPACT_ATOMS: atom_id res chain seq x y z
N MET A 1 1.77 16.35 -8.44
CA MET A 1 1.53 15.19 -7.57
C MET A 1 0.24 15.43 -6.83
N SER A 2 -0.76 14.59 -7.08
CA SER A 2 -2.03 14.61 -6.37
C SER A 2 -1.85 14.01 -4.97
N LEU A 3 -2.78 14.28 -4.05
CA LEU A 3 -2.78 13.67 -2.70
C LEU A 3 -2.86 12.13 -2.80
N GLU A 4 -3.56 11.64 -3.80
CA GLU A 4 -3.67 10.26 -4.24
C GLU A 4 -2.30 9.61 -4.53
N ASP A 5 -1.51 10.25 -5.39
CA ASP A 5 -0.14 9.83 -5.75
C ASP A 5 0.78 9.76 -4.51
N LEU A 6 0.61 10.73 -3.61
CA LEU A 6 1.35 10.80 -2.35
C LEU A 6 0.93 9.70 -1.38
N ALA A 7 -0.36 9.37 -1.34
CA ALA A 7 -0.93 8.31 -0.53
C ALA A 7 -0.40 6.95 -1.00
N VAL A 8 -0.45 6.68 -2.30
CA VAL A 8 0.08 5.45 -2.92
C VAL A 8 1.58 5.30 -2.64
N THR A 9 2.36 6.37 -2.83
CA THR A 9 3.80 6.36 -2.55
C THR A 9 4.12 6.10 -1.07
N ASN A 10 3.41 6.78 -0.15
CA ASN A 10 3.62 6.57 1.29
C ASN A 10 3.20 5.16 1.70
N TYR A 11 2.09 4.65 1.17
CA TYR A 11 1.62 3.32 1.48
C TYR A 11 2.60 2.26 0.99
N SER A 12 3.05 2.37 -0.26
CA SER A 12 4.04 1.45 -0.83
C SER A 12 5.32 1.43 0.01
N ARG A 13 5.84 2.59 0.41
CA ARG A 13 7.02 2.67 1.30
C ARG A 13 6.77 2.09 2.69
N ALA A 14 5.61 2.34 3.28
CA ALA A 14 5.25 1.78 4.58
C ALA A 14 5.10 0.25 4.51
N GLY A 15 4.49 -0.25 3.44
CA GLY A 15 4.34 -1.67 3.16
C GLY A 15 5.69 -2.36 2.95
N ASP A 16 6.58 -1.78 2.14
CA ASP A 16 7.94 -2.30 1.90
C ASP A 16 8.74 -2.37 3.20
N PHE A 17 8.74 -1.29 3.98
CA PHE A 17 9.37 -1.25 5.30
C PHE A 17 8.78 -2.32 6.23
N LEU A 18 7.45 -2.45 6.26
CA LEU A 18 6.80 -3.46 7.08
C LEU A 18 7.11 -4.87 6.58
N LEU A 19 7.26 -5.13 5.28
CA LEU A 19 7.62 -6.46 4.77
C LEU A 19 8.98 -6.93 5.27
N GLU A 20 9.91 -6.02 5.54
CA GLU A 20 11.20 -6.30 6.20
C GLU A 20 11.05 -6.67 7.69
N HIS A 21 9.89 -6.40 8.29
CA HIS A 21 9.58 -6.66 9.69
C HIS A 21 8.53 -7.76 9.86
N ASP A 22 8.83 -8.78 10.67
CA ASP A 22 7.84 -9.79 11.05
C ASP A 22 6.95 -9.31 12.22
N GLY A 23 5.67 -9.70 12.19
CA GLY A 23 4.73 -9.46 13.30
C GLY A 23 3.49 -8.61 12.96
N TRP A 24 3.28 -8.26 11.70
CA TRP A 24 2.07 -7.58 11.23
C TRP A 24 1.34 -8.43 10.18
N ASP A 25 0.01 -8.31 10.16
CA ASP A 25 -0.86 -9.02 9.22
C ASP A 25 -1.69 -8.08 8.35
N VAL A 26 -2.09 -6.92 8.90
CA VAL A 26 -2.90 -5.91 8.19
C VAL A 26 -2.27 -4.54 8.37
N LEU A 27 -2.06 -3.84 7.25
CA LEU A 27 -1.66 -2.45 7.23
C LEU A 27 -2.87 -1.60 6.83
N THR A 28 -3.38 -0.83 7.80
CA THR A 28 -4.43 0.17 7.56
C THR A 28 -3.83 1.56 7.70
N ILE A 29 -3.92 2.36 6.65
CA ILE A 29 -3.48 3.75 6.66
C ILE A 29 -4.67 4.63 6.28
N ASP A 30 -5.00 5.55 7.18
CA ASP A 30 -5.93 6.64 6.91
C ASP A 30 -5.16 7.79 6.25
N PHE A 31 -5.53 8.12 5.01
CA PHE A 31 -5.03 9.30 4.32
C PHE A 31 -6.09 10.40 4.42
N PRO A 32 -5.90 11.38 5.32
CA PRO A 32 -6.88 12.44 5.51
C PRO A 32 -7.07 13.21 4.19
N SER A 33 -8.32 13.30 3.73
CA SER A 33 -8.76 13.89 2.45
C SER A 33 -8.67 12.99 1.19
N VAL A 34 -8.14 11.77 1.30
CA VAL A 34 -8.12 10.78 0.20
C VAL A 34 -9.02 9.60 0.54
N GLY A 35 -8.83 8.99 1.71
CA GLY A 35 -9.58 7.82 2.16
C GLY A 35 -8.74 6.90 3.03
N GLU A 36 -9.38 5.84 3.52
CA GLU A 36 -8.71 4.76 4.25
C GLU A 36 -8.35 3.63 3.27
N VAL A 37 -7.11 3.14 3.36
CA VAL A 37 -6.69 1.94 2.64
C VAL A 37 -6.22 0.88 3.63
N SER A 38 -6.75 -0.33 3.47
CA SER A 38 -6.36 -1.52 4.24
C SER A 38 -5.96 -2.64 3.30
N MET A 39 -4.80 -3.24 3.55
CA MET A 39 -4.33 -4.42 2.83
C MET A 39 -3.73 -5.41 3.81
N HIS A 40 -3.95 -6.70 3.52
CA HIS A 40 -3.32 -7.77 4.28
C HIS A 40 -1.92 -8.02 3.75
N ARG A 41 -0.99 -8.44 4.62
CA ARG A 41 0.31 -9.00 4.25
C ARG A 41 0.16 -10.17 3.29
N ALA A 42 -0.95 -10.90 3.33
CA ALA A 42 -1.25 -11.96 2.36
C ALA A 42 -1.55 -11.45 0.94
N GLU A 43 -1.96 -10.19 0.78
CA GLU A 43 -2.11 -9.53 -0.53
C GLU A 43 -0.77 -8.99 -1.07
N LYS A 44 0.33 -9.18 -0.34
CA LYS A 44 1.67 -8.89 -0.88
C LYS A 44 1.90 -9.75 -2.12
N GLU A 45 2.55 -9.16 -3.10
CA GLU A 45 3.02 -9.88 -4.26
C GLU A 45 4.48 -10.27 -4.07
N SER A 46 4.79 -11.56 -4.24
CA SER A 46 6.16 -12.04 -4.23
C SER A 46 6.65 -12.17 -5.67
N ASN A 47 7.72 -11.46 -6.02
CA ASN A 47 8.42 -11.64 -7.29
C ASN A 47 9.87 -12.09 -7.04
N ASP A 48 10.62 -12.37 -8.10
CA ASP A 48 12.02 -12.84 -8.05
C ASP A 48 12.96 -11.96 -7.19
N VAL A 49 12.58 -10.69 -6.98
CA VAL A 49 13.37 -9.70 -6.23
C VAL A 49 12.96 -9.60 -4.76
N GLY A 50 11.76 -10.09 -4.40
CA GLY A 50 11.23 -10.00 -3.05
C GLY A 50 9.71 -9.83 -3.00
N ASP A 51 9.20 -9.70 -1.78
CA ASP A 51 7.82 -9.33 -1.52
C ASP A 51 7.64 -7.81 -1.68
N TYR A 52 6.53 -7.37 -2.27
CA TYR A 52 6.16 -5.97 -2.40
C TYR A 52 4.64 -5.79 -2.44
N PHE A 53 4.17 -4.56 -2.24
CA PHE A 53 2.76 -4.20 -2.45
C PHE A 53 2.59 -3.50 -3.79
N GLN A 54 1.68 -3.99 -4.62
CA GLN A 54 1.34 -3.35 -5.88
C GLN A 54 0.65 -1.99 -5.64
N THR A 55 1.23 -0.93 -6.18
CA THR A 55 0.64 0.42 -6.20
C THR A 55 -0.74 0.43 -6.85
N LEU A 56 -0.92 -0.36 -7.91
CA LEU A 56 -2.19 -0.52 -8.63
C LEU A 56 -3.34 -0.98 -7.72
N SER A 57 -3.08 -1.90 -6.79
CA SER A 57 -4.11 -2.36 -5.85
C SER A 57 -4.44 -1.29 -4.79
N ILE A 58 -3.50 -0.41 -4.47
CA ILE A 58 -3.69 0.72 -3.57
C ILE A 58 -4.50 1.81 -4.28
N GLU A 59 -4.20 2.06 -5.56
CA GLU A 59 -4.92 2.98 -6.44
C GLU A 59 -6.39 2.57 -6.59
N ASP A 60 -6.64 1.29 -6.86
CA ASP A 60 -8.00 0.73 -6.95
C ASP A 60 -8.78 0.88 -5.63
N LYS A 61 -8.15 0.56 -4.50
CA LYS A 61 -8.77 0.72 -3.16
C LYS A 61 -9.05 2.18 -2.80
N LEU A 62 -8.23 3.11 -3.27
CA LEU A 62 -8.42 4.55 -3.10
C LEU A 62 -9.39 5.15 -4.14
N GLY A 63 -9.84 4.37 -5.13
CA GLY A 63 -10.74 4.82 -6.19
C GLY A 63 -10.07 5.75 -7.21
N ILE A 64 -8.75 5.64 -7.39
CA ILE A 64 -7.96 6.46 -8.30
C ILE A 64 -8.07 5.85 -9.71
N THR A 65 -8.93 6.42 -10.55
CA THR A 65 -9.03 6.07 -11.99
C THR A 65 -8.57 7.24 -12.85
N TYR A 66 -7.55 7.01 -13.69
CA TYR A 66 -6.95 7.98 -14.61
C TYR A 66 -7.73 8.15 -15.93
#